data_AF-A0A2W4M638-F1
#
_entry.id   AF-A0A2W4M638-F1
#
_cell.length_a   1.000
_cell.length_b   1.000
_cell.length_c   1.000
_cell.angle_alpha   90.00
_cell.angle_beta   90.00
_cell.angle_gamma   90.00
#
_symmetry.space_group_name_H-M   'P 1'
#
loop_
_entity.id
_entity.type
_entity.pdbx_description
1 polymer ?
#
loop_
_entity_poly.entity_id
_entity_poly.type
_entity_poly.pdbx_seq_one_letter_code
_entity_poly.pdbx_strand_id
1 'polypeptide(L)'
;MVSLAWEGITSFSVAPLRLVSLLGFAIALGSLAVTLWALWVKLAQESAVPGWASTVVPMYFLGGVQILCLGVIGEYVGKIYLEAKRRPRYAVETKLASGKDTREPTKEGSHVQHPSPSTQASRHLGNE
;
A
#
# COMPACT_ATOMS: atom_id res chain seq x y z
N MET A 1 11.89 -4.38 -29.98
CA MET A 1 12.85 -3.81 -29.02
C MET A 1 12.25 -2.67 -28.20
N VAL A 2 11.71 -1.61 -28.82
CA VAL A 2 11.12 -0.45 -28.09
C VAL A 2 9.90 -0.82 -27.22
N SER A 3 9.01 -1.71 -27.69
CA SER A 3 7.84 -2.19 -26.91
C SER A 3 8.24 -2.82 -25.57
N LEU A 4 9.28 -3.67 -25.58
CA LEU A 4 9.77 -4.37 -24.39
C LEU A 4 10.34 -3.40 -23.34
N ALA A 5 10.98 -2.31 -23.78
CA ALA A 5 11.50 -1.28 -22.89
C ALA A 5 10.36 -0.47 -22.24
N TRP A 6 9.32 -0.12 -22.99
CA TRP A 6 8.14 0.58 -22.48
C TRP A 6 7.31 -0.28 -21.52
N GLU A 7 7.12 -1.55 -21.88
CA GLU A 7 6.53 -2.57 -21.02
C GLU A 7 7.37 -2.75 -19.75
N GLY A 8 8.71 -2.76 -19.84
CA GLY A 8 9.58 -2.85 -18.67
C GLY A 8 9.43 -1.65 -17.71
N ILE A 9 9.42 -0.42 -18.23
CA ILE A 9 9.31 0.80 -17.41
C ILE A 9 7.93 0.87 -16.72
N THR A 10 6.86 0.58 -17.44
CA THR A 10 5.48 0.62 -16.92
C THR A 10 5.15 -0.60 -16.05
N SER A 11 5.72 -1.77 -16.35
CA SER A 11 5.47 -3.03 -15.65
C SER A 11 6.43 -3.31 -14.52
N PHE A 12 7.45 -2.47 -14.25
CA PHE A 12 8.31 -2.64 -13.06
C PHE A 12 8.31 -1.48 -12.09
N SER A 13 7.74 -0.33 -12.44
CA SER A 13 7.84 0.87 -11.64
C SER A 13 6.54 1.69 -11.62
N VAL A 14 6.28 2.34 -10.49
CA VAL A 14 5.25 3.39 -10.33
C VAL A 14 5.76 4.77 -10.75
N ALA A 15 7.01 4.87 -11.22
CA ALA A 15 7.60 6.13 -11.67
C ALA A 15 6.76 6.90 -12.71
N PRO A 16 6.14 6.25 -13.74
CA PRO A 16 5.30 6.96 -14.70
C PRO A 16 4.06 7.59 -14.06
N LEU A 17 3.41 6.88 -13.13
CA LEU A 17 2.25 7.39 -12.40
C LEU A 17 2.63 8.59 -11.53
N ARG A 18 3.77 8.49 -10.84
CA ARG A 18 4.28 9.56 -9.97
C ARG A 18 4.64 10.82 -10.76
N LEU A 19 5.16 10.66 -11.98
CA LEU A 19 5.44 11.77 -12.89
C LEU A 19 4.14 12.50 -13.30
N VAL A 20 3.09 11.75 -13.65
CA VAL A 20 1.79 12.32 -14.03
C VAL A 20 1.15 13.06 -12.86
N SER A 21 1.23 12.52 -11.64
CA SER A 21 0.74 13.21 -10.43
C SER A 21 1.48 14.53 -10.17
N LEU A 22 2.81 14.53 -10.34
CA LEU A 22 3.63 15.76 -10.21
C LEU A 22 3.28 16.78 -11.29
N LEU A 23 3.15 16.34 -12.55
CA LEU A 23 2.72 17.20 -13.65
C LEU A 23 1.33 17.78 -13.38
N GLY A 24 0.41 16.96 -12.89
CA GLY A 24 -0.94 17.37 -12.57
C GLY A 24 -0.96 18.47 -11.50
N PHE A 25 -0.11 18.36 -10.48
CA PHE A 25 0.05 19.41 -9.47
C PHE A 25 0.59 20.72 -10.07
N ALA A 26 1.61 20.64 -10.93
CA ALA A 26 2.16 21.81 -11.61
C ALA A 26 1.12 22.50 -12.53
N ILE A 27 0.34 21.72 -13.28
CA ILE A 27 -0.74 22.22 -14.14
C ILE A 27 -1.86 22.84 -13.30
N ALA A 28 -2.24 22.25 -12.17
CA ALA A 28 -3.25 22.80 -11.27
C ALA A 28 -2.82 24.18 -10.73
N LEU A 29 -1.56 24.33 -10.31
CA LEU A 29 -0.97 25.63 -9.94
C LEU A 29 -1.02 26.64 -11.08
N GLY A 30 -0.64 26.21 -12.30
CA GLY A 30 -0.72 27.06 -13.49
C GLY A 30 -2.15 27.51 -13.81
N SER A 31 -3.13 26.61 -13.69
CA SER A 31 -4.55 26.93 -13.89
C SER A 31 -5.07 27.94 -12.89
N LEU A 32 -4.62 27.86 -11.63
CA LEU A 32 -4.97 28.81 -10.58
C LEU A 32 -4.38 30.19 -10.90
N ALA A 33 -3.13 30.25 -11.35
CA ALA A 33 -2.48 31.50 -11.76
C ALA A 33 -3.22 32.15 -12.95
N VAL A 34 -3.59 31.37 -13.97
CA VAL A 34 -4.37 31.86 -15.12
C VAL A 34 -5.76 32.35 -14.69
N THR A 35 -6.41 31.64 -13.78
CA THR A 35 -7.72 32.02 -13.24
C THR A 35 -7.66 33.36 -12.50
N LEU A 36 -6.65 33.53 -11.63
CA LEU A 36 -6.42 34.79 -10.91
C LEU A 36 -6.09 35.94 -11.86
N TRP A 37 -5.27 35.68 -12.88
CA TRP A 37 -4.94 36.68 -13.90
C TRP A 37 -6.18 37.09 -14.71
N ALA A 38 -6.99 36.13 -15.17
CA ALA A 38 -8.23 36.43 -15.91
C ALA A 38 -9.23 37.23 -15.05
N LEU A 39 -9.32 36.91 -13.76
CA LEU A 39 -10.16 37.66 -12.82
C LEU A 39 -9.63 39.09 -12.61
N TRP A 40 -8.32 39.25 -12.46
CA TRP A 40 -7.67 40.57 -12.35
C TRP A 40 -7.94 41.43 -13.58
N VAL A 41 -7.75 40.87 -14.78
CA VAL A 41 -8.02 41.58 -16.05
C VAL A 41 -9.47 42.02 -16.12
N LYS A 42 -10.42 41.17 -15.71
CA LYS A 42 -11.84 41.54 -15.75
C LYS A 42 -12.20 42.66 -14.77
N LEU A 43 -11.53 42.73 -13.63
CA LEU A 43 -11.78 43.76 -12.61
C LEU A 43 -11.05 45.08 -12.90
N ALA A 44 -9.85 45.02 -13.48
CA ALA A 44 -9.01 46.20 -13.74
C ALA A 44 -9.25 46.82 -15.13
N GLN A 45 -9.78 46.06 -16.10
CA GLN A 45 -9.95 46.51 -17.48
C GLN A 45 -11.43 46.58 -17.88
N GLU A 46 -11.94 47.79 -18.10
CA GLU A 46 -13.33 47.99 -18.55
C GLU A 46 -13.60 47.46 -19.97
N SER A 47 -12.57 47.34 -20.81
CA SER A 47 -12.66 46.86 -22.20
C SER A 47 -12.71 45.34 -22.36
N ALA A 48 -12.75 44.57 -21.27
CA ALA A 48 -12.79 43.11 -21.33
C ALA A 48 -14.09 42.60 -21.98
N VAL A 49 -13.95 41.76 -23.02
CA VAL A 49 -15.06 41.19 -23.80
C VAL A 49 -16.15 40.62 -22.86
N PRO A 50 -17.42 41.04 -23.04
CA PRO A 50 -18.52 40.53 -22.23
C PRO A 50 -18.61 39.00 -22.31
N GLY A 51 -18.78 38.33 -21.16
CA GLY A 51 -18.95 36.88 -21.10
C GLY A 51 -17.67 36.04 -21.17
N TRP A 52 -16.54 36.58 -21.62
CA TRP A 52 -15.28 35.83 -21.71
C TRP A 52 -14.75 35.39 -20.34
N ALA A 53 -14.71 36.30 -19.37
CA ALA A 53 -14.23 35.97 -18.03
C ALA A 53 -15.14 34.94 -17.33
N SER A 54 -16.46 35.03 -17.51
CA SER A 54 -17.41 34.08 -16.92
C SER A 54 -17.35 32.67 -17.49
N THR A 55 -16.79 32.48 -18.68
CA THR A 55 -16.57 31.14 -19.25
C THR A 55 -15.18 30.62 -18.92
N VAL A 56 -14.15 31.44 -19.10
CA VAL A 56 -12.73 31.07 -18.91
C VAL A 56 -12.42 30.75 -17.44
N VAL A 57 -12.86 31.59 -16.49
CA VAL A 57 -12.58 31.40 -15.06
C VAL A 57 -13.04 30.03 -14.56
N PRO A 58 -14.32 29.62 -14.68
CA PRO A 58 -14.76 28.31 -14.21
C PRO A 58 -14.14 27.16 -15.02
N MET A 59 -13.83 27.35 -16.31
CA MET A 59 -13.23 26.29 -17.13
C MET A 59 -11.81 25.95 -16.69
N TYR A 60 -10.96 26.95 -16.44
CA TYR A 60 -9.61 26.73 -15.91
C TYR A 60 -9.62 26.29 -14.46
N PHE A 61 -10.50 26.86 -13.62
CA PHE A 61 -10.63 26.46 -12.22
C PHE A 61 -11.06 25.00 -12.08
N LEU A 62 -12.16 24.60 -12.74
CA LEU A 62 -12.64 23.22 -12.71
C LEU A 62 -11.67 22.26 -13.38
N GLY A 63 -11.05 22.67 -14.50
CA GLY A 63 -10.00 21.87 -15.15
C GLY A 63 -8.80 21.61 -14.24
N GLY A 64 -8.35 22.64 -13.50
CA GLY A 64 -7.30 22.51 -12.49
C GLY A 64 -7.64 21.53 -11.38
N VAL A 65 -8.84 21.67 -10.82
CA VAL A 65 -9.36 20.76 -9.78
C VAL A 65 -9.45 19.32 -10.30
N GLN A 66 -9.95 19.11 -11.52
CA GLN A 66 -10.05 17.78 -12.13
C GLN A 66 -8.66 17.12 -12.32
N ILE A 67 -7.69 17.88 -12.83
CA ILE A 67 -6.30 17.40 -12.99
C ILE A 67 -5.69 17.04 -11.63
N LEU A 68 -5.95 17.83 -10.59
CA LEU A 68 -5.49 17.56 -9.23
C LEU A 68 -6.10 16.27 -8.68
N CYS A 69 -7.41 16.07 -8.86
CA CYS A 69 -8.10 14.83 -8.50
C CYS A 69 -7.50 13.62 -9.24
N LEU A 70 -7.23 13.74 -10.54
CA LEU A 70 -6.57 12.69 -11.33
C LEU A 70 -5.16 12.38 -10.80
N GLY A 71 -4.40 13.39 -10.38
CA GLY A 71 -3.09 13.20 -9.76
C GLY A 71 -3.16 12.41 -8.45
N VAL A 72 -4.14 12.71 -7.59
CA VAL A 72 -4.38 11.95 -6.35
C VAL A 72 -4.78 10.51 -6.65
N ILE A 73 -5.72 10.30 -7.58
CA ILE A 73 -6.15 8.96 -8.01
C ILE A 73 -4.95 8.17 -8.55
N GLY A 74 -4.09 8.80 -9.36
CA GLY A 74 -2.87 8.19 -9.89
C GLY A 74 -1.93 7.68 -8.78
N GLU A 75 -1.70 8.48 -7.73
CA GLU A 75 -0.87 8.06 -6.59
C GLU A 75 -1.48 6.85 -5.85
N TYR A 76 -2.80 6.83 -5.67
CA TYR A 76 -3.51 5.69 -5.08
C TYR A 76 -3.40 4.42 -5.95
N VAL A 77 -3.62 4.54 -7.26
CA VAL A 77 -3.45 3.42 -8.20
C VAL A 77 -2.01 2.91 -8.18
N GLY A 78 -1.02 3.79 -8.02
CA GLY A 78 0.38 3.40 -7.86
C GLY A 78 0.62 2.54 -6.62
N LYS A 79 0.04 2.93 -5.48
CA LYS A 79 0.11 2.12 -4.25
C LYS A 79 -0.57 0.76 -4.41
N ILE A 80 -1.76 0.73 -5.03
CA ILE A 80 -2.47 -0.52 -5.33
C ILE A 80 -1.63 -1.41 -6.23
N TYR A 81 -0.98 -0.85 -7.25
CA TYR A 81 -0.10 -1.57 -8.15
C TYR A 81 1.09 -2.19 -7.39
N LEU A 82 1.71 -1.46 -6.46
CA LEU A 82 2.79 -1.98 -5.62
C LEU A 82 2.32 -3.12 -4.71
N GLU A 83 1.14 -2.98 -4.10
CA GLU A 83 0.56 -3.98 -3.20
C GLU A 83 0.16 -5.27 -3.94
N ALA A 84 -0.51 -5.12 -5.10
CA ALA A 84 -0.93 -6.24 -5.95
C ALA A 84 0.24 -7.09 -6.42
N LYS A 85 1.43 -6.48 -6.55
CA LYS A 85 2.63 -7.15 -7.05
C LYS A 85 3.29 -8.10 -6.04
N ARG A 86 2.91 -8.07 -4.75
CA ARG A 86 3.41 -8.95 -3.68
C ARG A 86 4.90 -9.31 -3.79
N ARG A 87 5.78 -8.31 -4.02
CA ARG A 87 7.22 -8.56 -4.04
C ARG A 87 7.66 -8.85 -2.60
N PRO A 88 8.05 -10.10 -2.25
CA PRO A 88 8.50 -10.39 -0.88
C PRO A 88 9.68 -9.47 -0.54
N ARG A 89 9.62 -8.81 0.62
CA ARG A 89 10.61 -7.80 1.05
C ARG A 89 12.00 -8.38 1.33
N TYR A 90 12.16 -9.69 1.20
CA TYR A 90 13.38 -10.42 1.45
C TYR A 90 13.50 -11.59 0.46
N ALA A 91 14.70 -11.80 -0.07
CA ALA A 91 15.09 -13.05 -0.69
C ALA A 91 15.72 -13.93 0.40
N VAL A 92 15.17 -15.11 0.64
CA VAL A 92 15.79 -16.07 1.59
C VAL A 92 16.97 -16.71 0.87
N GLU A 93 18.18 -16.28 1.19
CA GLU A 93 19.40 -16.73 0.51
C GLU A 93 19.88 -18.11 0.99
N THR A 94 19.64 -18.46 2.26
CA THR A 94 19.96 -19.80 2.79
C THR A 94 19.06 -20.12 3.99
N LYS A 95 18.43 -21.29 3.98
CA LYS A 95 17.79 -21.87 5.17
C LYS A 95 18.86 -22.68 5.91
N LEU A 96 19.29 -22.22 7.09
CA LEU A 96 20.02 -23.08 8.01
C LEU A 96 19.08 -24.22 8.43
N ALA A 97 19.41 -25.45 8.04
CA ALA A 97 18.67 -26.61 8.49
C ALA A 97 18.72 -26.64 10.02
N SER A 98 17.59 -26.36 10.66
CA SER A 98 17.43 -26.57 12.10
C SER A 98 17.63 -28.06 12.32
N GLY A 99 18.77 -28.39 12.96
CA GLY A 99 19.16 -29.76 13.23
C GLY A 99 18.01 -30.50 13.89
N LYS A 100 17.65 -31.65 13.33
CA LYS A 100 16.84 -32.66 14.00
C LYS A 100 17.52 -32.96 15.33
N ASP A 101 16.93 -32.49 16.43
CA ASP A 101 17.22 -32.98 17.77
C ASP A 101 16.57 -34.38 17.86
N THR A 102 17.16 -35.35 17.18
CA THR A 102 16.88 -36.77 17.39
C THR A 102 17.52 -37.14 18.72
N ARG A 103 16.87 -36.79 19.83
CA ARG A 103 17.16 -37.46 21.10
C ARG A 103 16.47 -38.81 21.07
N GLU A 104 17.20 -39.83 20.61
CA GLU A 104 16.90 -41.20 20.98
C GLU A 104 16.96 -41.30 22.51
N PRO A 105 15.91 -41.77 23.20
CA PRO A 105 16.06 -42.13 24.59
C PRO A 105 16.77 -43.48 24.63
N THR A 106 18.05 -43.43 24.99
CA THR A 106 18.89 -44.56 25.38
C THR A 106 18.13 -45.48 26.34
N LYS A 107 17.92 -46.73 25.92
CA LYS A 107 17.51 -47.82 26.81
C LYS A 107 18.73 -48.30 27.58
N GLU A 108 18.81 -48.06 28.89
CA GLU A 108 19.64 -48.87 29.78
C GLU A 108 19.20 -48.76 31.24
N GLY A 109 19.10 -49.91 31.93
CA GLY A 109 19.19 -49.97 33.40
C GLY A 109 17.91 -50.29 34.16
N SER A 110 17.64 -51.58 34.32
CA SER A 110 16.70 -52.22 35.24
C SER A 110 17.00 -52.00 36.74
N HIS A 111 15.94 -52.18 37.56
CA HIS A 111 15.89 -52.38 39.03
C HIS A 111 16.04 -51.15 39.94
N VAL A 112 14.95 -50.75 40.60
CA VAL A 112 14.70 -51.02 42.04
C VAL A 112 13.18 -51.00 42.30
N GLN A 113 12.71 -52.02 43.01
CA GLN A 113 11.33 -52.29 43.43
C GLN A 113 11.12 -51.78 44.86
N HIS A 114 10.02 -51.09 45.16
CA HIS A 114 9.29 -51.21 46.44
C HIS A 114 7.87 -50.60 46.37
N PRO A 115 6.86 -51.13 47.11
CA PRO A 115 5.45 -50.84 46.87
C PRO A 115 4.71 -50.00 47.97
N SER A 116 3.53 -49.49 47.56
CA SER A 116 2.39 -48.94 48.35
C SER A 116 2.54 -47.51 48.92
N PRO A 117 1.47 -46.78 49.36
CA PRO A 117 0.05 -47.16 49.53
C PRO A 117 -0.99 -46.07 49.15
N SER A 118 -1.97 -46.35 48.28
CA SER A 118 -3.20 -45.53 48.23
C SER A 118 -4.48 -46.28 47.83
N THR A 119 -4.51 -47.59 48.08
CA THR A 119 -5.74 -48.43 48.01
C THR A 119 -6.52 -48.38 49.34
N GLN A 120 -6.71 -47.21 49.94
CA GLN A 120 -7.58 -47.05 51.12
C GLN A 120 -8.25 -45.66 51.15
N ALA A 121 -9.18 -45.38 50.24
CA ALA A 121 -10.09 -44.24 50.41
C ALA A 121 -11.38 -44.30 49.57
N SER A 122 -11.88 -45.49 49.20
CA SER A 122 -13.16 -45.58 48.47
C SER A 122 -14.08 -46.73 48.91
N ARG A 123 -13.75 -47.43 50.00
CA ARG A 123 -14.70 -48.26 50.74
C ARG A 123 -15.16 -47.48 51.97
N HIS A 124 -16.27 -46.76 51.83
CA HIS A 124 -17.24 -46.37 52.86
C HIS A 124 -17.92 -45.10 52.37
N LEU A 125 -19.02 -45.26 51.65
CA LEU A 125 -20.22 -44.40 51.63
C LEU A 125 -21.11 -44.89 50.48
N GLY A 126 -22.24 -45.51 50.82
CA GLY A 126 -23.26 -45.91 49.86
C GLY A 126 -23.84 -47.33 50.02
N ASN A 127 -24.09 -47.79 51.25
CA ASN A 127 -25.23 -48.66 51.51
C ASN A 127 -26.42 -47.73 51.75
N GLU A 128 -27.38 -47.71 50.84
CA GLU A 128 -28.82 -47.98 51.07
C GLU A 128 -29.42 -48.44 49.74
#